data_AF-A0A5M4AET2-F1
#
_entry.id   AF-A0A5M4AET2-F1
#
_cell.length_a   1.000
_cell.length_b   1.000
_cell.length_c   1.000
_cell.angle_alpha   90.00
_cell.angle_beta   90.00
_cell.angle_gamma   90.00
#
_symmetry.space_group_name_H-M   'P 1'
#
loop_
_entity.id
_entity.type
_entity.pdbx_description
1 polymer ?
#
loop_
_entity_poly.entity_id
_entity_poly.type
_entity_poly.pdbx_seq_one_letter_code
_entity_poly.pdbx_strand_id
1 'polypeptide(L)'
;MKSEMTTARSTASGENAQVDSPDAPVPLVVAGQHPDHLERMSIVPDFPYDKSVTQFINQFYPTATIRDWNNWSWQLKNSIRTSKQLTDILGKTEGELISSLPENHLPFQITPYFASLLSRLPGRHPLYRTVIPTKEELIVSPGEITDPLNETGDSATRLIVHRYPDRVLFLVTGFCSAYCRYCTRSHMVAKRHKGHASTREWDLGIEYIAQNKQIRDVLISGGDPLTLPDFRLEYLLSKLRAIPHVEIIRIGTKVPVVLPMRITNSLTRMLKKYHPLMMSVHFAHPDELSVETQEACNRLADAGIPLGSQTVLLKGINDEVETFKKLNQGLLKVRVRPYYIYQCDPIPGSLHFRTPVSKGLEIIQGLRGYTSGYAVPHFVIDAPGGGGKIPLLPNYVQAIENGEVVLKNYEGNTYTYPDIV
;
A
#
# COMPACT_ATOMS: atom_id res chain seq x y z
N MET A 1 -2.84 44.27 -52.54
CA MET A 1 -3.98 44.19 -53.48
C MET A 1 -4.55 42.77 -53.35
N LYS A 2 -5.55 42.56 -52.48
CA LYS A 2 -7.00 42.53 -52.79
C LYS A 2 -7.35 41.62 -53.98
N SER A 3 -7.94 40.45 -53.70
CA SER A 3 -9.28 40.11 -54.20
C SER A 3 -9.90 38.96 -53.40
N GLU A 4 -11.04 39.24 -52.78
CA GLU A 4 -12.08 38.30 -52.36
C GLU A 4 -12.77 37.70 -53.60
N MET A 5 -13.24 36.45 -53.61
CA MET A 5 -14.60 35.93 -53.37
C MET A 5 -14.58 34.52 -54.04
N THR A 6 -15.29 33.46 -53.67
CA THR A 6 -16.69 33.36 -53.21
C THR A 6 -16.93 31.98 -52.58
N THR A 7 -17.94 31.96 -51.72
CA THR A 7 -18.58 30.88 -50.94
C THR A 7 -19.12 29.66 -51.70
N ALA A 8 -19.10 28.50 -51.03
CA ALA A 8 -20.19 27.52 -51.09
C ALA A 8 -20.44 26.90 -49.71
N ARG A 9 -21.64 27.11 -49.17
CA ARG A 9 -22.17 26.53 -47.93
C ARG A 9 -22.64 25.09 -48.21
N SER A 10 -22.39 24.19 -47.26
CA SER A 10 -23.16 22.97 -47.08
C SER A 10 -23.45 22.80 -45.58
N THR A 11 -24.73 22.67 -45.27
CA THR A 11 -25.34 22.57 -43.95
C THR A 11 -25.68 21.12 -43.63
N ALA A 12 -25.26 20.62 -42.47
CA ALA A 12 -25.90 19.53 -41.71
C ALA A 12 -25.34 19.60 -40.28
N SER A 13 -26.08 20.21 -39.32
CA SER A 13 -26.82 19.50 -38.25
C SER A 13 -25.96 18.41 -37.57
N GLY A 14 -25.49 18.53 -36.34
CA GLY A 14 -26.04 19.23 -35.18
C GLY A 14 -26.55 18.21 -34.16
N GLU A 15 -25.66 17.41 -33.58
CA GLU A 15 -25.91 16.64 -32.35
C GLU A 15 -24.73 16.84 -31.39
N ASN A 16 -24.87 17.84 -30.52
CA ASN A 16 -23.97 18.07 -29.40
C ASN A 16 -24.28 17.07 -28.29
N ALA A 17 -23.42 16.08 -28.10
CA ALA A 17 -23.37 15.32 -26.86
C ALA A 17 -22.83 16.23 -25.74
N GLN A 18 -23.72 16.67 -24.86
CA GLN A 18 -23.37 17.40 -23.64
C GLN A 18 -22.45 16.53 -22.77
N VAL A 19 -21.25 17.05 -22.52
CA VAL A 19 -20.30 16.54 -21.54
C VAL A 19 -20.72 17.09 -20.18
N ASP A 20 -21.30 16.24 -19.33
CA ASP A 20 -21.67 16.62 -17.97
C ASP A 20 -20.42 16.94 -17.13
N SER A 21 -20.39 18.17 -16.62
CA SER A 21 -19.41 18.70 -15.65
C SER A 21 -19.58 18.03 -14.27
N PRO A 22 -18.50 17.67 -13.55
CA PRO A 22 -18.61 17.02 -12.24
C PRO A 22 -18.70 17.98 -11.03
N ASP A 23 -18.93 19.29 -11.24
CA ASP A 23 -18.92 20.30 -10.16
C ASP A 23 -20.33 20.81 -9.79
N ALA A 24 -21.17 19.94 -9.23
CA ALA A 24 -22.38 20.35 -8.53
C ALA A 24 -22.36 19.88 -7.07
N PRO A 25 -22.44 20.77 -6.07
CA PRO A 25 -22.57 20.38 -4.68
C PRO A 25 -23.93 19.71 -4.43
N VAL A 26 -23.91 18.59 -3.71
CA VAL A 26 -25.14 17.90 -3.27
C VAL A 26 -25.85 18.80 -2.23
N PRO A 27 -27.15 19.07 -2.35
CA PRO A 27 -27.87 19.90 -1.37
C PRO A 27 -27.97 19.20 -0.01
N LEU A 28 -27.75 19.97 1.06
CA LEU A 28 -28.09 19.58 2.43
C LEU A 28 -29.63 19.56 2.56
N VAL A 29 -30.21 18.38 2.80
CA VAL A 29 -31.65 18.25 3.08
C VAL A 29 -31.89 18.35 4.59
N VAL A 30 -32.84 19.22 4.95
CA VAL A 30 -33.29 19.49 6.32
C VAL A 30 -34.10 18.31 6.87
N ALA A 31 -33.92 18.01 8.15
CA ALA A 31 -34.52 16.90 8.87
C ALA A 31 -36.06 16.91 8.85
N GLY A 32 -36.66 15.75 8.58
CA GLY A 32 -38.09 15.55 8.72
C GLY A 32 -38.57 14.15 8.28
N GLN A 33 -38.89 13.33 9.28
CA GLN A 33 -39.79 12.16 9.25
C GLN A 33 -39.29 10.86 8.59
N HIS A 34 -38.93 9.91 9.47
CA HIS A 34 -38.76 8.49 9.19
C HIS A 34 -40.07 7.84 8.73
N PRO A 35 -39.98 6.94 7.74
CA PRO A 35 -40.61 5.65 7.84
C PRO A 35 -39.56 4.53 7.76
N ASP A 36 -39.84 3.42 8.46
CA ASP A 36 -39.01 2.22 8.61
C ASP A 36 -38.17 1.85 7.38
N HIS A 37 -36.86 2.14 7.46
CA HIS A 37 -35.89 1.80 6.42
C HIS A 37 -35.21 0.43 6.62
N LEU A 38 -35.74 -0.41 7.52
CA LEU A 38 -35.11 -1.66 7.92
C LEU A 38 -35.53 -2.91 7.13
N GLU A 39 -36.46 -2.82 6.18
CA GLU A 39 -36.85 -4.00 5.40
C GLU A 39 -36.88 -3.75 3.89
N ARG A 40 -35.85 -4.24 3.19
CA ARG A 40 -35.91 -4.78 1.80
C ARG A 40 -34.64 -5.59 1.47
N MET A 41 -34.69 -6.83 1.96
CA MET A 41 -34.10 -8.11 1.49
C MET A 41 -32.87 -8.12 0.53
N SER A 42 -31.77 -8.61 1.12
CA SER A 42 -30.61 -9.41 0.60
C SER A 42 -29.29 -9.04 1.28
N ILE A 43 -29.36 -8.44 2.48
CA ILE A 43 -28.28 -7.62 3.04
C ILE A 43 -27.49 -8.41 4.09
N VAL A 44 -26.82 -9.49 3.68
CA VAL A 44 -25.58 -9.84 4.41
C VAL A 44 -24.54 -8.86 3.88
N PRO A 45 -23.98 -7.97 4.71
CA PRO A 45 -23.00 -7.02 4.22
C PRO A 45 -21.80 -7.79 3.65
N ASP A 46 -21.37 -7.36 2.46
CA ASP A 46 -20.27 -8.00 1.72
C ASP A 46 -18.92 -7.88 2.46
N PHE A 47 -18.86 -7.12 3.56
CA PHE A 47 -17.76 -7.09 4.54
C PHE A 47 -18.34 -7.01 5.96
N PRO A 48 -17.71 -7.66 6.95
CA PRO A 48 -18.10 -7.49 8.35
C PRO A 48 -17.82 -6.06 8.78
N TYR A 49 -18.66 -5.52 9.67
CA TYR A 49 -18.41 -4.23 10.33
C TYR A 49 -18.89 -4.32 11.77
N ASP A 50 -18.34 -3.47 12.63
CA ASP A 50 -18.77 -3.36 14.02
C ASP A 50 -19.73 -2.17 14.23
N LYS A 51 -20.35 -2.09 15.42
CA LYS A 51 -21.31 -1.02 15.75
C LYS A 51 -20.70 0.39 15.66
N SER A 52 -19.39 0.53 15.88
CA SER A 52 -18.72 1.83 15.82
C SER A 52 -18.64 2.37 14.38
N VAL A 53 -18.59 1.48 13.38
CA VAL A 53 -18.66 1.86 11.97
C VAL A 53 -20.03 2.48 11.64
N THR A 54 -21.13 1.89 12.12
CA THR A 54 -22.47 2.44 11.88
C THR A 54 -22.65 3.82 12.54
N GLN A 55 -22.13 4.00 13.76
CA GLN A 55 -22.12 5.30 14.43
C GLN A 55 -21.33 6.34 13.63
N PHE A 56 -20.15 5.97 13.13
CA PHE A 56 -19.31 6.82 12.29
C PHE A 56 -20.01 7.22 10.98
N ILE A 57 -20.66 6.27 10.30
CA ILE A 57 -21.43 6.55 9.07
C ILE A 57 -22.57 7.52 9.37
N ASN A 58 -23.39 7.26 10.40
CA ASN A 58 -24.51 8.13 10.74
C ASN A 58 -24.08 9.56 11.10
N GLN A 59 -22.90 9.70 11.71
CA GLN A 59 -22.38 11.01 12.11
C GLN A 59 -21.78 11.79 10.93
N PHE A 60 -20.95 11.17 10.11
CA PHE A 60 -20.13 11.87 9.10
C PHE A 60 -20.60 11.67 7.66
N TYR A 61 -21.39 10.63 7.41
CA TYR A 61 -21.93 10.27 6.11
C TYR A 61 -23.41 9.86 6.22
N PRO A 62 -24.30 10.72 6.76
CA PRO A 62 -25.68 10.36 7.12
C PRO A 62 -26.55 9.91 5.93
N THR A 63 -26.15 10.24 4.70
CA THR A 63 -26.84 9.82 3.47
C THR A 63 -26.30 8.52 2.89
N ALA A 64 -25.21 7.98 3.42
CA ALA A 64 -24.59 6.76 2.91
C ALA A 64 -25.25 5.51 3.51
N THR A 65 -25.54 4.54 2.66
CA THR A 65 -25.99 3.22 3.11
C THR A 65 -24.80 2.31 3.44
N ILE A 66 -25.05 1.19 4.11
CA ILE A 66 -24.04 0.13 4.30
C ILE A 66 -23.55 -0.42 2.95
N ARG A 67 -24.41 -0.43 1.93
CA ARG A 67 -24.02 -0.83 0.58
C ARG A 67 -23.02 0.14 -0.04
N ASP A 68 -23.21 1.44 0.18
CA ASP A 68 -22.27 2.47 -0.24
C ASP A 68 -20.94 2.34 0.51
N TRP A 69 -21.00 2.12 1.83
CA TRP A 69 -19.80 1.89 2.64
C TRP A 69 -18.96 0.70 2.14
N ASN A 70 -19.62 -0.39 1.77
CA ASN A 70 -18.97 -1.59 1.23
C ASN A 70 -18.58 -1.46 -0.26
N ASN A 71 -18.85 -0.33 -0.91
CA ASN A 71 -18.43 -0.06 -2.27
C ASN A 71 -17.06 0.66 -2.28
N TRP A 72 -16.02 -0.02 -2.75
CA TRP A 72 -14.67 0.55 -2.80
C TRP A 72 -14.56 1.81 -3.69
N SER A 73 -15.39 1.94 -4.73
CA SER A 73 -15.42 3.14 -5.57
C SER A 73 -16.06 4.31 -4.83
N TRP A 74 -17.09 4.05 -4.01
CA TRP A 74 -17.66 5.07 -3.12
C TRP A 74 -16.63 5.54 -2.09
N GLN A 75 -15.86 4.62 -1.49
CA GLN A 75 -14.78 4.96 -0.57
C GLN A 75 -13.74 5.87 -1.22
N LEU A 76 -13.33 5.60 -2.47
CA LEU A 76 -12.37 6.46 -3.20
C LEU A 76 -12.95 7.82 -3.60
N LYS A 77 -14.22 7.86 -4.01
CA LYS A 77 -14.92 9.12 -4.34
C LYS A 77 -14.97 10.03 -3.12
N ASN A 78 -15.24 9.46 -1.94
CA ASN A 78 -15.39 10.17 -0.68
C ASN A 78 -14.10 10.28 0.15
N SER A 79 -12.93 10.00 -0.41
CA SER A 79 -11.67 10.14 0.33
C SER A 79 -11.47 11.55 0.89
N ILE A 80 -10.98 11.60 2.11
CA ILE A 80 -10.60 12.82 2.83
C ILE A 80 -9.30 13.32 2.20
N ARG A 81 -9.28 14.57 1.74
CA ARG A 81 -8.14 15.19 1.04
C ARG A 81 -7.75 16.56 1.59
N THR A 82 -8.58 17.17 2.42
CA THR A 82 -8.36 18.51 2.95
C THR A 82 -8.23 18.52 4.47
N SER A 83 -7.55 19.54 4.98
CA SER A 83 -7.46 19.82 6.42
C SER A 83 -8.85 19.90 7.06
N LYS A 84 -9.77 20.66 6.44
CA LYS A 84 -11.15 20.82 6.92
C LYS A 84 -11.87 19.49 7.07
N GLN A 85 -11.87 18.64 6.04
CA GLN A 85 -12.53 17.33 6.11
C GLN A 85 -11.93 16.45 7.22
N LEU A 86 -10.61 16.51 7.41
CA LEU A 86 -9.92 15.73 8.45
C LEU A 86 -10.31 16.23 9.85
N THR A 87 -10.30 17.55 10.06
CA THR A 87 -10.70 18.16 11.34
C THR A 87 -12.17 17.92 11.64
N ASP A 88 -13.06 18.02 10.65
CA ASP A 88 -14.50 17.74 10.80
C ASP A 88 -14.73 16.30 11.30
N ILE A 89 -13.91 15.32 10.87
CA ILE A 89 -14.05 13.90 11.22
C ILE A 89 -13.31 13.52 12.51
N LEU A 90 -12.04 13.92 12.65
CA LEU A 90 -11.19 13.47 13.76
C LEU A 90 -11.17 14.45 14.94
N GLY A 91 -11.75 15.65 14.79
CA GLY A 91 -11.77 16.69 15.82
C GLY A 91 -10.38 17.26 16.16
N LYS A 92 -9.37 17.03 15.30
CA LYS A 92 -7.96 17.38 15.56
C LYS A 92 -7.44 18.47 14.62
N THR A 93 -6.63 19.35 15.18
CA THR A 93 -5.91 20.45 14.52
C THR A 93 -4.59 20.02 13.86
N GLU A 94 -4.21 18.74 13.93
CA GLU A 94 -2.97 18.23 13.32
C GLU A 94 -3.00 18.19 11.77
N GLY A 95 -4.12 18.60 11.15
CA GLY A 95 -4.27 18.69 9.70
C GLY A 95 -3.88 20.04 9.08
N GLU A 96 -3.48 21.06 9.85
CA GLU A 96 -3.22 22.41 9.34
C GLU A 96 -2.20 22.43 8.19
N LEU A 97 -1.21 21.53 8.22
CA LEU A 97 -0.20 21.38 7.17
C LEU A 97 -0.74 20.92 5.83
N ILE A 98 -1.88 20.22 5.79
CA ILE A 98 -2.43 19.68 4.53
C ILE A 98 -2.64 20.80 3.51
N SER A 99 -3.12 21.96 3.98
CA SER A 99 -3.37 23.13 3.14
C SER A 99 -2.09 23.87 2.73
N SER A 100 -0.97 23.63 3.41
CA SER A 100 0.31 24.31 3.20
C SER A 100 1.43 23.38 2.70
N LEU A 101 1.11 22.14 2.31
CA LEU A 101 2.11 21.24 1.73
C LEU A 101 2.62 21.82 0.40
N PRO A 102 3.94 21.85 0.18
CA PRO A 102 4.48 22.31 -1.11
C PRO A 102 4.02 21.40 -2.25
N GLU A 103 3.93 21.93 -3.47
CA GLU A 103 3.34 21.22 -4.62
C GLU A 103 4.04 19.91 -4.99
N ASN A 104 5.32 19.78 -4.63
CA ASN A 104 6.14 18.59 -4.89
C ASN A 104 6.18 17.61 -3.69
N HIS A 105 5.46 17.89 -2.61
CA HIS A 105 5.32 16.95 -1.48
C HIS A 105 4.24 15.91 -1.71
N LEU A 106 4.36 14.79 -1.00
CA LEU A 106 3.38 13.72 -1.04
C LEU A 106 1.99 14.25 -0.64
N PRO A 107 0.96 14.12 -1.49
CA PRO A 107 -0.38 14.61 -1.19
C PRO A 107 -0.97 13.89 0.02
N PHE A 108 -1.97 14.51 0.64
CA PHE A 108 -2.77 13.86 1.66
C PHE A 108 -4.02 13.22 1.05
N GLN A 109 -4.23 11.93 1.36
CA GLN A 109 -5.47 11.24 1.07
C GLN A 109 -5.62 10.05 2.02
N ILE A 110 -6.81 9.86 2.58
CA ILE A 110 -7.23 8.63 3.25
C ILE A 110 -8.69 8.30 2.90
N THR A 111 -9.05 7.03 2.92
CA THR A 111 -10.43 6.58 2.66
C THR A 111 -11.32 6.86 3.88
N PRO A 112 -12.65 6.99 3.71
CA PRO A 112 -13.59 7.05 4.84
C PRO A 112 -13.41 5.89 5.81
N TYR A 113 -13.19 4.67 5.31
CA TYR A 113 -12.87 3.51 6.12
C TYR A 113 -11.62 3.72 6.99
N PHE A 114 -10.51 4.18 6.41
CA PHE A 114 -9.29 4.37 7.20
C PHE A 114 -9.45 5.52 8.20
N ALA A 115 -10.21 6.57 7.85
CA ALA A 115 -10.58 7.63 8.78
C ALA A 115 -11.45 7.11 9.94
N SER A 116 -12.38 6.19 9.68
CA SER A 116 -13.19 5.57 10.75
C SER A 116 -12.33 4.71 11.67
N LEU A 117 -11.33 3.99 11.14
CA LEU A 117 -10.33 3.32 11.95
C LEU A 117 -9.58 4.31 12.87
N LEU A 118 -9.06 5.41 12.31
CA LEU A 118 -8.35 6.42 13.09
C LEU A 118 -9.24 7.07 14.16
N SER A 119 -10.50 7.38 13.85
CA SER A 119 -11.43 8.05 14.78
C SER A 119 -11.68 7.30 16.09
N ARG A 120 -11.43 5.98 16.08
CA ARG A 120 -11.60 5.09 17.23
C ARG A 120 -10.33 4.94 18.07
N LEU A 121 -9.21 5.46 17.58
CA LEU A 121 -7.92 5.38 18.24
C LEU A 121 -7.66 6.62 19.11
N PRO A 122 -6.89 6.48 20.20
CA PRO A 122 -6.55 7.59 21.08
C PRO A 122 -5.97 8.83 20.39
N GLY A 123 -6.11 9.98 21.06
CA GLY A 123 -5.66 11.30 20.60
C GLY A 123 -4.23 11.38 20.05
N ARG A 124 -3.30 10.58 20.60
CA ARG A 124 -1.87 10.59 20.23
C ARG A 124 -1.40 9.26 19.65
N HIS A 125 -2.32 8.50 19.04
CA HIS A 125 -2.00 7.16 18.57
C HIS A 125 -0.97 7.20 17.41
N PRO A 126 0.03 6.30 17.40
CA PRO A 126 1.09 6.32 16.38
C PRO A 126 0.61 6.22 14.93
N LEU A 127 -0.50 5.51 14.69
CA LEU A 127 -1.07 5.38 13.34
C LEU A 127 -1.45 6.70 12.67
N TYR A 128 -1.75 7.76 13.42
CA TYR A 128 -2.02 9.08 12.83
C TYR A 128 -0.83 9.56 12.00
N ARG A 129 0.39 9.38 12.52
CA ARG A 129 1.65 9.76 11.84
C ARG A 129 1.92 8.96 10.56
N THR A 130 1.26 7.82 10.35
CA THR A 130 1.46 7.03 9.12
C THR A 130 0.80 7.64 7.91
N VAL A 131 -0.20 8.52 8.08
CA VAL A 131 -1.02 9.08 6.99
C VAL A 131 -1.31 10.57 7.09
N ILE A 132 -1.23 11.19 8.27
CA ILE A 132 -1.46 12.62 8.45
C ILE A 132 -0.12 13.35 8.37
N PRO A 133 0.01 14.37 7.50
CA PRO A 133 1.26 15.10 7.34
C PRO A 133 1.69 15.83 8.60
N THR A 134 2.99 15.83 8.91
CA THR A 134 3.55 16.59 10.04
C THR A 134 4.64 17.58 9.62
N LYS A 135 5.06 18.49 10.52
CA LYS A 135 6.03 19.56 10.18
C LYS A 135 7.42 18.98 9.95
N GLU A 136 7.70 17.87 10.62
CA GLU A 136 8.97 17.15 10.53
C GLU A 136 9.24 16.62 9.12
N GLU A 137 8.20 16.39 8.31
CA GLU A 137 8.36 16.00 6.90
C GLU A 137 8.96 17.10 6.02
N LEU A 138 8.95 18.35 6.47
CA LEU A 138 9.55 19.48 5.76
C LEU A 138 11.04 19.65 6.09
N ILE A 139 11.58 18.86 7.03
CA ILE A 139 12.96 18.94 7.49
C ILE A 139 13.78 17.86 6.79
N VAL A 140 14.60 18.27 5.81
CA VAL A 140 15.50 17.36 5.09
C VAL A 140 16.84 17.28 5.80
N SER A 141 17.31 16.06 6.05
CA SER A 141 18.54 15.79 6.80
C SER A 141 19.67 15.27 5.91
N PRO A 142 20.96 15.41 6.30
CA PRO A 142 22.08 14.88 5.53
C PRO A 142 21.94 13.38 5.23
N GLY A 143 22.22 13.00 3.98
CA GLY A 143 22.09 11.63 3.48
C GLY A 143 20.69 11.24 3.03
N GLU A 144 19.68 12.11 3.19
CA GLU A 144 18.39 11.93 2.55
C GLU A 144 18.43 12.37 1.09
N ILE A 145 17.97 11.50 0.18
CA ILE A 145 17.90 11.79 -1.25
C ILE A 145 16.60 11.28 -1.84
N THR A 146 16.16 11.92 -2.93
CA THR A 146 14.85 11.70 -3.56
C THR A 146 14.62 10.25 -4.04
N ASP A 147 15.67 9.60 -4.55
CA ASP A 147 15.65 8.22 -5.03
C ASP A 147 16.82 7.45 -4.37
N PRO A 148 16.71 7.11 -3.07
CA PRO A 148 17.83 6.52 -2.34
C PRO A 148 18.14 5.11 -2.84
N LEU A 149 17.14 4.46 -3.43
CA LEU A 149 17.26 3.11 -3.93
C LEU A 149 17.76 3.08 -5.38
N ASN A 150 17.99 4.20 -6.06
CA ASN A 150 18.37 4.24 -7.47
C ASN A 150 17.38 3.51 -8.41
N GLU A 151 16.08 3.58 -8.13
CA GLU A 151 15.06 2.96 -9.00
C GLU A 151 15.07 3.56 -10.40
N THR A 152 15.34 4.87 -10.50
CA THR A 152 15.46 5.59 -11.78
C THR A 152 16.70 5.13 -12.55
N GLY A 153 17.84 4.95 -11.89
CA GLY A 153 19.07 4.48 -12.53
C GLY A 153 19.00 3.03 -12.98
N ASP A 154 18.26 2.19 -12.27
CA ASP A 154 18.02 0.78 -12.61
C ASP A 154 16.83 0.59 -13.58
N SER A 155 16.25 1.68 -14.10
CA SER A 155 15.07 1.63 -14.97
C SER A 155 15.46 1.32 -16.42
N ALA A 156 15.08 0.12 -16.89
CA ALA A 156 15.30 -0.27 -18.29
C ALA A 156 14.26 0.33 -19.25
N THR A 157 13.07 0.63 -18.74
CA THR A 157 12.07 1.49 -19.39
C THR A 157 11.46 2.40 -18.33
N ARG A 158 10.64 3.37 -18.74
CA ARG A 158 9.99 4.31 -17.80
C ARG A 158 9.25 3.63 -16.65
N LEU A 159 8.70 2.43 -16.85
CA LEU A 159 7.89 1.74 -15.84
C LEU A 159 8.55 0.45 -15.32
N ILE A 160 9.73 0.07 -15.82
CA ILE A 160 10.40 -1.18 -15.46
C ILE A 160 11.71 -0.87 -14.77
N VAL A 161 11.79 -1.19 -13.48
CA VAL A 161 13.04 -1.22 -12.71
C VAL A 161 13.57 -2.65 -12.73
N HIS A 162 14.77 -2.84 -13.28
CA HIS A 162 15.41 -4.16 -13.45
C HIS A 162 16.77 -4.20 -12.75
N ARG A 163 16.72 -4.26 -11.41
CA ARG A 163 17.91 -4.33 -10.56
C ARG A 163 18.53 -5.73 -10.48
N TYR A 164 17.68 -6.72 -10.29
CA TYR A 164 18.11 -8.09 -10.01
C TYR A 164 18.11 -8.93 -11.28
N PRO A 165 18.94 -9.97 -11.37
CA PRO A 165 19.13 -10.71 -12.62
C PRO A 165 17.87 -11.31 -13.24
N ASP A 166 16.91 -11.75 -12.42
CA ASP A 166 15.82 -12.63 -12.82
C ASP A 166 14.42 -12.05 -12.61
N ARG A 167 14.32 -10.78 -12.18
CA ARG A 167 13.05 -10.18 -11.77
C ARG A 167 13.00 -8.68 -11.94
N VAL A 168 11.79 -8.19 -12.17
CA VAL A 168 11.53 -6.76 -12.38
C VAL A 168 10.42 -6.23 -11.48
N LEU A 169 10.49 -4.93 -11.22
CA LEU A 169 9.43 -4.13 -10.62
C LEU A 169 8.75 -3.32 -11.73
N PHE A 170 7.44 -3.51 -11.88
CA PHE A 170 6.61 -2.87 -12.90
C PHE A 170 5.68 -1.82 -12.27
N LEU A 171 6.01 -0.54 -12.46
CA LEU A 171 5.34 0.62 -11.88
C LEU A 171 4.10 1.00 -12.71
N VAL A 172 2.94 0.41 -12.42
CA VAL A 172 1.75 0.52 -13.30
C VAL A 172 0.84 1.71 -12.99
N THR A 173 1.00 2.36 -11.84
CA THR A 173 0.19 3.53 -11.44
C THR A 173 0.96 4.42 -10.48
N GLY A 174 0.64 5.73 -10.46
CA GLY A 174 1.11 6.66 -9.41
C GLY A 174 0.08 6.91 -8.31
N PHE A 175 -1.10 6.29 -8.36
CA PHE A 175 -2.21 6.57 -7.44
C PHE A 175 -2.25 5.57 -6.28
N CYS A 176 -2.55 6.06 -5.07
CA CYS A 176 -2.83 5.24 -3.88
C CYS A 176 -4.19 5.63 -3.29
N SER A 177 -4.88 4.69 -2.65
CA SER A 177 -6.10 4.98 -1.87
C SER A 177 -5.79 5.75 -0.59
N ALA A 178 -4.61 5.50 0.00
CA ALA A 178 -4.03 6.29 1.08
C ALA A 178 -2.52 6.53 0.85
N TYR A 179 -2.05 7.74 1.12
CA TYR A 179 -0.63 8.10 0.95
C TYR A 179 0.13 7.99 2.27
N CYS A 180 0.98 6.97 2.37
CA CYS A 180 1.81 6.72 3.56
C CYS A 180 2.87 7.82 3.70
N ARG A 181 2.98 8.47 4.85
CA ARG A 181 3.94 9.57 5.08
C ARG A 181 5.42 9.15 5.03
N TYR A 182 5.67 7.85 5.05
CA TYR A 182 7.00 7.23 4.92
C TYR A 182 7.20 6.55 3.53
N CYS A 183 6.48 6.98 2.49
CA CYS A 183 6.52 6.37 1.17
C CYS A 183 7.87 6.56 0.47
N THR A 184 8.64 5.48 0.28
CA THR A 184 9.91 5.47 -0.46
C THR A 184 9.81 6.08 -1.86
N ARG A 185 8.65 5.92 -2.52
CA ARG A 185 8.38 6.42 -3.88
C ARG A 185 7.65 7.76 -3.88
N SER A 186 7.77 8.55 -2.82
CA SER A 186 7.16 9.88 -2.73
C SER A 186 7.52 10.74 -3.95
N HIS A 187 8.76 10.68 -4.44
CA HIS A 187 9.21 11.40 -5.64
C HIS A 187 8.44 11.06 -6.94
N MET A 188 7.95 9.83 -7.06
CA MET A 188 7.16 9.37 -8.19
C MET A 188 5.68 9.71 -8.01
N VAL A 189 5.18 9.54 -6.78
CA VAL A 189 3.76 9.66 -6.41
C VAL A 189 3.33 11.11 -6.15
N ALA A 190 4.22 11.98 -5.69
CA ALA A 190 3.93 13.37 -5.32
C ALA A 190 3.67 14.30 -6.51
N LYS A 191 3.91 13.88 -7.76
CA LYS A 191 3.69 14.74 -8.93
C LYS A 191 2.19 14.90 -9.20
N ARG A 192 1.69 16.13 -9.02
CA ARG A 192 0.28 16.61 -9.07
C ARG A 192 -0.59 16.13 -10.24
N HIS A 193 -0.02 15.60 -11.32
CA HIS A 193 -0.70 15.11 -12.52
C HIS A 193 -0.43 13.64 -12.80
N LYS A 194 -0.78 12.69 -11.92
CA LYS A 194 -0.62 11.27 -12.24
C LYS A 194 -1.78 10.40 -11.77
N GLY A 195 -2.58 9.99 -12.75
CA GLY A 195 -3.45 8.83 -12.65
C GLY A 195 -2.70 7.54 -12.96
N HIS A 196 -3.44 6.52 -13.38
CA HIS A 196 -2.87 5.27 -13.87
C HIS A 196 -2.03 5.49 -15.12
N ALA A 197 -0.93 4.74 -15.28
CA ALA A 197 -0.18 4.81 -16.52
C ALA A 197 -1.05 4.34 -17.70
N SER A 198 -0.76 4.85 -18.89
CA SER A 198 -1.52 4.51 -20.09
C SER A 198 -1.24 3.06 -20.52
N THR A 199 -2.18 2.44 -21.23
CA THR A 199 -1.98 1.10 -21.79
C THR A 199 -0.75 1.04 -22.69
N ARG A 200 -0.49 2.11 -23.47
CA ARG A 200 0.71 2.21 -24.32
C ARG A 200 2.01 2.15 -23.51
N GLU A 201 2.08 2.83 -22.37
CA GLU A 201 3.27 2.76 -21.50
C GLU A 201 3.42 1.38 -20.86
N TRP A 202 2.31 0.71 -20.53
CA TRP A 202 2.35 -0.67 -20.06
C TRP A 202 2.86 -1.62 -21.14
N ASP A 203 2.42 -1.46 -22.38
CA ASP A 203 2.83 -2.34 -23.48
C ASP A 203 4.34 -2.27 -23.73
N LEU A 204 4.97 -1.10 -23.59
CA LEU A 204 6.43 -0.95 -23.65
C LEU A 204 7.15 -1.73 -22.53
N GLY A 205 6.60 -1.72 -21.32
CA GLY A 205 7.14 -2.50 -20.20
C GLY A 205 6.96 -4.01 -20.40
N ILE A 206 5.80 -4.43 -20.92
CA ILE A 206 5.50 -5.82 -21.25
C ILE A 206 6.42 -6.32 -22.38
N GLU A 207 6.65 -5.50 -23.40
CA GLU A 207 7.57 -5.81 -24.51
C GLU A 207 8.99 -6.02 -24.00
N TYR A 208 9.48 -5.13 -23.13
CA TYR A 208 10.79 -5.32 -22.48
C TYR A 208 10.86 -6.67 -21.75
N ILE A 209 9.84 -7.02 -20.95
CA ILE A 209 9.81 -8.31 -20.25
C ILE A 209 9.80 -9.48 -21.23
N ALA A 210 9.05 -9.38 -22.34
CA ALA A 210 8.97 -10.44 -23.35
C ALA A 210 10.30 -10.68 -24.09
N GLN A 211 11.10 -9.64 -24.28
CA GLN A 211 12.41 -9.69 -24.93
C GLN A 211 13.53 -10.21 -24.01
N ASN A 212 13.38 -10.07 -22.69
CA ASN A 212 14.40 -10.45 -21.71
C ASN A 212 14.07 -11.80 -21.04
N LYS A 213 14.61 -12.90 -21.59
CA LYS A 213 14.25 -14.28 -21.22
C LYS A 213 14.66 -14.71 -19.82
N GLN A 214 15.58 -13.99 -19.18
CA GLN A 214 16.00 -14.23 -17.80
C GLN A 214 14.95 -13.79 -16.77
N ILE A 215 13.98 -12.94 -17.14
CA ILE A 215 12.97 -12.42 -16.22
C ILE A 215 11.88 -13.47 -15.97
N ARG A 216 11.95 -14.12 -14.81
CA ARG A 216 10.96 -15.11 -14.37
C ARG A 216 9.93 -14.59 -13.37
N ASP A 217 10.24 -13.50 -12.66
CA ASP A 217 9.37 -12.89 -11.64
C ASP A 217 9.07 -11.42 -11.93
N VAL A 218 7.78 -11.08 -12.01
CA VAL A 218 7.31 -9.71 -12.27
C VAL A 218 6.47 -9.21 -11.09
N LEU A 219 6.98 -8.19 -10.40
CA LEU A 219 6.27 -7.49 -9.33
C LEU A 219 5.53 -6.26 -9.87
N ILE A 220 4.20 -6.35 -9.98
CA ILE A 220 3.32 -5.23 -10.28
C ILE A 220 3.20 -4.34 -9.03
N SER A 221 3.55 -3.06 -9.18
CA SER A 221 3.61 -2.08 -8.09
C SER A 221 3.43 -0.64 -8.63
N GLY A 222 3.91 0.36 -7.90
CA GLY A 222 3.82 1.77 -8.26
C GLY A 222 3.43 2.59 -7.03
N GLY A 223 2.31 3.30 -7.15
CA GLY A 223 1.45 3.64 -6.01
C GLY A 223 0.82 2.37 -5.48
N ASP A 224 -0.43 2.09 -5.84
CA ASP A 224 -1.09 0.84 -5.45
C ASP A 224 -1.88 0.20 -6.62
N PRO A 225 -1.42 -0.94 -7.19
CA PRO A 225 -2.06 -1.59 -8.34
C PRO A 225 -3.51 -2.01 -8.10
N LEU A 226 -3.91 -2.30 -6.86
CA LEU A 226 -5.30 -2.71 -6.58
C LEU A 226 -6.28 -1.53 -6.61
N THR A 227 -5.80 -0.30 -6.80
CA THR A 227 -6.68 0.84 -7.13
C THR A 227 -7.18 0.83 -8.57
N LEU A 228 -6.57 0.01 -9.44
CA LEU A 228 -7.02 -0.17 -10.81
C LEU A 228 -8.40 -0.87 -10.85
N PRO A 229 -9.30 -0.49 -11.78
CA PRO A 229 -10.48 -1.28 -12.09
C PRO A 229 -10.11 -2.71 -12.53
N ASP A 230 -10.99 -3.68 -12.26
CA ASP A 230 -10.76 -5.11 -12.53
C ASP A 230 -10.26 -5.36 -13.96
N PHE A 231 -10.90 -4.75 -14.98
CA PHE A 231 -10.54 -4.95 -16.39
C PHE A 231 -9.11 -4.47 -16.73
N ARG A 232 -8.63 -3.40 -16.08
CA ARG A 232 -7.26 -2.90 -16.32
C ARG A 232 -6.22 -3.75 -15.61
N LEU A 233 -6.52 -4.25 -14.42
CA LEU A 233 -5.66 -5.19 -13.72
C LEU A 233 -5.58 -6.52 -14.47
N GLU A 234 -6.71 -7.02 -14.97
CA GLU A 234 -6.79 -8.25 -15.76
C GLU A 234 -6.03 -8.12 -17.10
N TYR A 235 -6.04 -6.95 -17.73
CA TYR A 235 -5.19 -6.67 -18.90
C TYR A 235 -3.71 -6.93 -18.61
N LEU A 236 -3.18 -6.36 -17.52
CA LEU A 236 -1.77 -6.56 -17.13
C LEU A 236 -1.47 -8.03 -16.83
N LEU A 237 -2.31 -8.67 -16.02
CA LEU A 237 -2.11 -10.06 -15.62
C LEU A 237 -2.16 -11.02 -16.81
N SER A 238 -3.12 -10.84 -17.73
CA SER A 238 -3.24 -11.68 -18.93
C SER A 238 -2.06 -11.51 -19.88
N LYS A 239 -1.59 -10.28 -20.10
CA LYS A 239 -0.43 -10.01 -20.95
C LYS A 239 0.85 -10.60 -20.38
N LEU A 240 1.10 -10.42 -19.08
CA LEU A 240 2.27 -10.98 -18.41
C LEU A 240 2.23 -12.51 -18.40
N ARG A 241 1.05 -13.10 -18.14
CA ARG A 241 0.90 -14.57 -18.10
C ARG A 241 1.06 -15.22 -19.48
N ALA A 242 0.83 -14.48 -20.56
CA ALA A 242 1.06 -14.96 -21.92
C ALA A 242 2.55 -15.06 -22.29
N ILE A 243 3.46 -14.49 -21.49
CA ILE A 243 4.91 -14.56 -21.71
C ILE A 243 5.43 -15.90 -21.15
N PRO A 244 5.95 -16.84 -21.98
CA PRO A 244 6.23 -18.20 -21.54
C PRO A 244 7.26 -18.33 -20.41
N HIS A 245 8.24 -17.44 -20.36
CA HIS A 245 9.31 -17.45 -19.35
C HIS A 245 8.94 -16.71 -18.05
N VAL A 246 7.77 -16.06 -17.98
CA VAL A 246 7.28 -15.42 -16.75
C VAL A 246 6.56 -16.46 -15.88
N GLU A 247 7.29 -16.97 -14.90
CA GLU A 247 6.80 -17.99 -13.97
C GLU A 247 5.90 -17.40 -12.89
N ILE A 248 6.33 -16.30 -12.26
CA ILE A 248 5.68 -15.73 -11.08
C ILE A 248 5.25 -14.30 -11.38
N ILE A 249 3.99 -13.99 -11.04
CA ILE A 249 3.52 -12.61 -10.97
C ILE A 249 3.25 -12.30 -9.50
N ARG A 250 3.63 -11.10 -9.07
CA ARG A 250 3.38 -10.63 -7.71
C ARG A 250 2.75 -9.25 -7.74
N ILE A 251 1.94 -8.92 -6.74
CA ILE A 251 1.35 -7.59 -6.55
C ILE A 251 1.81 -7.02 -5.22
N GLY A 252 2.40 -5.83 -5.23
CA GLY A 252 2.68 -5.04 -4.02
C GLY A 252 1.54 -4.06 -3.76
N THR A 253 0.91 -4.10 -2.59
CA THR A 253 -0.29 -3.31 -2.30
C THR A 253 -0.50 -3.04 -0.81
N LYS A 254 -1.06 -1.87 -0.46
CA LYS A 254 -1.59 -1.57 0.89
C LYS A 254 -3.12 -1.66 0.93
N VAL A 255 -3.80 -1.77 -0.22
CA VAL A 255 -5.27 -1.78 -0.33
C VAL A 255 -5.99 -2.69 0.68
N PRO A 256 -5.58 -3.95 0.97
CA PRO A 256 -6.28 -4.75 1.97
C PRO A 256 -6.35 -4.09 3.35
N VAL A 257 -5.41 -3.18 3.65
CA VAL A 257 -5.25 -2.48 4.92
C VAL A 257 -5.98 -1.14 4.96
N VAL A 258 -6.00 -0.40 3.84
CA VAL A 258 -6.54 0.98 3.78
C VAL A 258 -7.83 1.11 2.96
N LEU A 259 -8.22 0.06 2.23
CA LEU A 259 -9.43 -0.04 1.42
C LEU A 259 -9.85 -1.53 1.28
N PRO A 260 -10.12 -2.24 2.41
CA PRO A 260 -10.42 -3.67 2.39
C PRO A 260 -11.58 -4.03 1.46
N MET A 261 -12.59 -3.14 1.35
CA MET A 261 -13.75 -3.28 0.46
C MET A 261 -13.40 -3.53 -1.02
N ARG A 262 -12.16 -3.21 -1.45
CA ARG A 262 -11.68 -3.50 -2.81
C ARG A 262 -11.53 -5.00 -3.07
N ILE A 263 -11.35 -5.80 -2.02
CA ILE A 263 -11.21 -7.26 -2.09
C ILE A 263 -12.59 -7.92 -2.20
N THR A 264 -13.21 -7.72 -3.34
CA THR A 264 -14.51 -8.29 -3.69
C THR A 264 -14.38 -9.75 -4.11
N ASN A 265 -15.50 -10.47 -4.09
CA ASN A 265 -15.59 -11.81 -4.65
C ASN A 265 -15.31 -11.84 -6.16
N SER A 266 -15.63 -10.76 -6.91
CA SER A 266 -15.30 -10.67 -8.34
C SER A 266 -13.80 -10.55 -8.56
N LEU A 267 -13.12 -9.69 -7.77
CA LEU A 267 -11.69 -9.49 -7.86
C LEU A 267 -10.95 -10.80 -7.58
N THR A 268 -11.26 -11.45 -6.46
CA THR A 268 -10.57 -12.70 -6.06
C THR A 268 -10.79 -13.83 -7.07
N ARG A 269 -12.01 -13.97 -7.62
CA ARG A 269 -12.25 -14.89 -8.76
C ARG A 269 -11.44 -14.54 -9.99
N MET A 270 -11.26 -13.25 -10.29
CA MET A 270 -10.41 -12.84 -11.41
C MET A 270 -8.94 -13.21 -11.16
N LEU A 271 -8.40 -12.85 -10.00
CA LEU A 271 -7.00 -13.10 -9.63
C LEU A 271 -6.65 -14.60 -9.64
N LYS A 272 -7.57 -15.49 -9.23
CA LYS A 272 -7.41 -16.96 -9.28
C LYS A 272 -7.00 -17.50 -10.66
N LYS A 273 -7.43 -16.85 -11.75
CA LYS A 273 -7.14 -17.29 -13.11
C LYS A 273 -5.67 -17.18 -13.49
N TYR A 274 -4.89 -16.41 -12.73
CA TYR A 274 -3.50 -16.03 -13.07
C TYR A 274 -2.47 -16.61 -12.12
N HIS A 275 -2.77 -17.75 -11.47
CA HIS A 275 -1.81 -18.48 -10.66
C HIS A 275 -0.59 -18.99 -11.48
N PRO A 276 0.61 -19.09 -10.88
CA PRO A 276 0.94 -18.68 -9.51
C PRO A 276 1.03 -17.15 -9.38
N LEU A 277 0.22 -16.61 -8.46
CA LEU A 277 0.14 -15.20 -8.14
C LEU A 277 0.38 -15.03 -6.64
N MET A 278 1.27 -14.13 -6.25
CA MET A 278 1.54 -13.81 -4.84
C MET A 278 1.26 -12.35 -4.55
N MET A 279 1.06 -12.00 -3.28
CA MET A 279 0.82 -10.61 -2.89
C MET A 279 1.69 -10.21 -1.71
N SER A 280 2.40 -9.09 -1.87
CA SER A 280 3.07 -8.40 -0.77
C SER A 280 2.14 -7.32 -0.24
N VAL A 281 1.61 -7.51 0.96
CA VAL A 281 0.70 -6.58 1.65
C VAL A 281 1.48 -5.70 2.62
N HIS A 282 1.04 -4.47 2.85
CA HIS A 282 1.80 -3.50 3.62
C HIS A 282 1.13 -3.07 4.94
N PHE A 283 1.54 -3.69 6.05
CA PHE A 283 1.13 -3.32 7.40
C PHE A 283 2.23 -2.52 8.12
N ALA A 284 1.82 -1.63 9.00
CA ALA A 284 2.65 -0.81 9.89
C ALA A 284 2.34 -1.05 11.38
N HIS A 285 1.10 -1.35 11.77
CA HIS A 285 0.70 -1.49 13.19
C HIS A 285 -0.36 -2.58 13.40
N PRO A 286 -0.41 -3.28 14.54
CA PRO A 286 -1.44 -4.29 14.81
C PRO A 286 -2.88 -3.77 14.73
N ASP A 287 -3.11 -2.48 15.04
CA ASP A 287 -4.48 -1.93 15.00
C ASP A 287 -5.00 -1.68 13.58
N GLU A 288 -4.19 -1.89 12.55
CA GLU A 288 -4.68 -1.96 11.17
C GLU A 288 -5.42 -3.28 10.87
N LEU A 289 -5.32 -4.30 11.74
CA LEU A 289 -6.03 -5.58 11.65
C LEU A 289 -7.49 -5.46 12.15
N SER A 290 -8.26 -4.53 11.57
CA SER A 290 -9.71 -4.45 11.77
C SER A 290 -10.43 -5.71 11.28
N VAL A 291 -11.72 -5.84 11.58
CA VAL A 291 -12.53 -6.97 11.09
C VAL A 291 -12.62 -6.96 9.55
N GLU A 292 -12.69 -5.78 8.94
CA GLU A 292 -12.70 -5.61 7.49
C GLU A 292 -11.36 -6.03 6.85
N THR A 293 -10.24 -5.59 7.43
CA THR A 293 -8.90 -5.97 6.96
C THR A 293 -8.70 -7.49 7.08
N GLN A 294 -9.13 -8.08 8.19
CA GLN A 294 -9.04 -9.53 8.41
C GLN A 294 -9.83 -10.31 7.35
N GLU A 295 -11.05 -9.87 7.02
CA GLU A 295 -11.85 -10.45 5.93
C GLU A 295 -11.17 -10.30 4.57
N ALA A 296 -10.62 -9.13 4.25
CA ALA A 296 -9.91 -8.89 2.99
C ALA A 296 -8.70 -9.84 2.83
N CYS A 297 -7.90 -10.00 3.89
CA CYS A 297 -6.79 -10.95 3.88
C CYS A 297 -7.27 -12.39 3.72
N ASN A 298 -8.31 -12.79 4.44
CA ASN A 298 -8.86 -14.15 4.34
C ASN A 298 -9.40 -14.46 2.94
N ARG A 299 -10.12 -13.54 2.30
CA ARG A 299 -10.58 -13.71 0.91
C ARG A 299 -9.45 -13.93 -0.08
N LEU A 300 -8.36 -13.20 0.06
CA LEU A 300 -7.18 -13.38 -0.79
C LEU A 300 -6.51 -14.73 -0.52
N ALA A 301 -6.39 -15.14 0.74
CA ALA A 301 -5.84 -16.44 1.11
C ALA A 301 -6.72 -17.61 0.63
N ASP A 302 -8.05 -17.51 0.77
CA ASP A 302 -9.04 -18.44 0.18
C ASP A 302 -9.04 -18.40 -1.35
N ALA A 303 -8.46 -17.34 -1.91
CA ALA A 303 -8.17 -17.28 -3.33
C ALA A 303 -6.97 -18.13 -3.77
N GLY A 304 -6.29 -18.77 -2.81
CA GLY A 304 -5.05 -19.52 -3.04
C GLY A 304 -3.84 -18.62 -3.26
N ILE A 305 -3.92 -17.32 -2.93
CA ILE A 305 -2.84 -16.35 -3.14
C ILE A 305 -1.96 -16.32 -1.87
N PRO A 306 -0.68 -16.71 -1.95
CA PRO A 306 0.24 -16.54 -0.83
C PRO A 306 0.43 -15.06 -0.48
N LEU A 307 0.24 -14.72 0.79
CA LEU A 307 0.33 -13.35 1.30
C LEU A 307 1.57 -13.17 2.17
N GLY A 308 2.38 -12.16 1.85
CA GLY A 308 3.53 -11.75 2.66
C GLY A 308 3.39 -10.31 3.14
N SER A 309 3.56 -10.03 4.43
CA SER A 309 3.60 -8.66 4.96
C SER A 309 4.99 -8.05 4.82
N GLN A 310 5.04 -6.89 4.19
CA GLN A 310 6.19 -6.01 4.13
C GLN A 310 5.94 -4.83 5.07
N THR A 311 6.70 -4.72 6.14
CA THR A 311 6.55 -3.66 7.14
C THR A 311 7.80 -2.81 7.17
N VAL A 312 7.65 -1.49 7.31
CA VAL A 312 8.76 -0.57 7.52
C VAL A 312 8.91 -0.34 9.01
N LEU A 313 10.14 -0.39 9.51
CA LEU A 313 10.49 -0.04 10.89
C LEU A 313 10.44 1.48 11.04
N LEU A 314 9.51 1.97 11.86
CA LEU A 314 9.16 3.37 11.99
C LEU A 314 9.21 3.82 13.47
N LYS A 315 10.02 4.84 13.72
CA LYS A 315 10.27 5.41 15.05
C LYS A 315 9.01 5.95 15.72
N GLY A 316 8.76 5.52 16.96
CA GLY A 316 7.58 5.85 17.74
C GLY A 316 6.28 5.34 17.13
N ILE A 317 6.33 4.30 16.30
CA ILE A 317 5.14 3.68 15.68
C ILE A 317 5.15 2.18 15.91
N ASN A 318 6.19 1.50 15.43
CA ASN A 318 6.31 0.05 15.56
C ASN A 318 7.71 -0.40 15.98
N ASP A 319 8.56 0.52 16.45
CA ASP A 319 9.93 0.30 16.89
C ASP A 319 10.06 -0.33 18.29
N GLU A 320 9.11 -1.20 18.64
CA GLU A 320 9.07 -1.95 19.90
C GLU A 320 8.83 -3.43 19.61
N VAL A 321 9.53 -4.32 20.34
CA VAL A 321 9.45 -5.78 20.16
C VAL A 321 8.00 -6.27 20.29
N GLU A 322 7.30 -5.82 21.32
CA GLU A 322 5.93 -6.25 21.61
C GLU A 322 4.94 -5.81 20.53
N THR A 323 5.14 -4.63 19.93
CA THR A 323 4.31 -4.15 18.82
C THR A 323 4.46 -5.05 17.59
N PHE A 324 5.70 -5.40 17.22
CA PHE A 324 5.96 -6.34 16.13
C PHE A 324 5.46 -7.75 16.44
N LYS A 325 5.63 -8.23 17.68
CA LYS A 325 5.14 -9.55 18.10
C LYS A 325 3.63 -9.64 17.95
N LYS A 326 2.90 -8.64 18.45
CA LYS A 326 1.43 -8.53 18.31
C LYS A 326 1.01 -8.47 16.85
N LEU A 327 1.67 -7.62 16.04
CA LEU A 327 1.40 -7.52 14.60
C LEU A 327 1.61 -8.86 13.91
N ASN A 328 2.78 -9.47 14.06
CA ASN A 328 3.18 -10.69 13.36
C ASN A 328 2.30 -11.89 13.72
N GLN A 329 1.95 -12.04 15.00
CA GLN A 329 1.00 -13.07 15.44
C GLN A 329 -0.40 -12.81 14.87
N GLY A 330 -0.86 -11.56 14.85
CA GLY A 330 -2.13 -11.17 14.23
C GLY A 330 -2.18 -11.46 12.73
N LEU A 331 -1.10 -11.17 12.00
CA LEU A 331 -0.97 -11.46 10.57
C LEU A 331 -1.10 -12.96 10.27
N LEU A 332 -0.47 -13.82 11.08
CA LEU A 332 -0.59 -15.27 10.91
C LEU A 332 -2.03 -15.78 11.08
N LYS A 333 -2.81 -15.17 11.98
CA LYS A 333 -4.24 -15.54 12.16
C LYS A 333 -5.09 -15.29 10.91
N VAL A 334 -4.65 -14.40 10.03
CA VAL A 334 -5.29 -14.11 8.74
C VAL A 334 -4.47 -14.58 7.54
N ARG A 335 -3.59 -15.57 7.77
CA ARG A 335 -2.80 -16.25 6.74
C ARG A 335 -1.89 -15.32 5.94
N VAL A 336 -1.47 -14.21 6.55
CA VAL A 336 -0.43 -13.33 6.05
C VAL A 336 0.88 -13.67 6.77
N ARG A 337 1.91 -14.06 6.01
CA ARG A 337 3.23 -14.36 6.57
C ARG A 337 4.03 -13.06 6.73
N PRO A 338 4.53 -12.71 7.93
CA PRO A 338 5.54 -11.65 8.06
C PRO A 338 6.75 -11.96 7.17
N TYR A 339 7.02 -11.11 6.19
CA TYR A 339 8.05 -11.36 5.17
C TYR A 339 9.28 -10.48 5.41
N TYR A 340 9.13 -9.16 5.33
CA TYR A 340 10.21 -8.21 5.56
C TYR A 340 9.87 -7.19 6.64
N ILE A 341 10.88 -6.86 7.45
CA ILE A 341 11.00 -5.57 8.14
C ILE A 341 12.05 -4.78 7.36
N TYR A 342 11.65 -3.69 6.73
CA TYR A 342 12.55 -2.76 6.08
C TYR A 342 13.05 -1.74 7.09
N GLN A 343 14.34 -1.50 7.13
CA GLN A 343 14.87 -0.24 7.65
C GLN A 343 14.23 0.92 6.86
N CYS A 344 13.78 1.98 7.54
CA CYS A 344 13.20 3.14 6.86
C CYS A 344 14.24 3.81 5.93
N ASP A 345 13.88 3.93 4.66
CA ASP A 345 14.74 4.49 3.61
C ASP A 345 15.02 5.98 3.87
N PRO A 346 16.22 6.48 3.52
CA PRO A 346 16.57 7.88 3.69
C PRO A 346 15.98 8.74 2.56
N ILE A 347 14.65 8.85 2.50
CA ILE A 347 13.95 9.78 1.62
C ILE A 347 13.86 11.18 2.26
N PRO A 348 13.66 12.27 1.49
CA PRO A 348 13.54 13.61 2.05
C PRO A 348 12.41 13.70 3.08
N GLY A 349 12.72 14.18 4.28
CA GLY A 349 11.75 14.36 5.37
C GLY A 349 11.51 13.09 6.21
N SER A 350 12.25 12.00 5.98
CA SER A 350 12.03 10.72 6.68
C SER A 350 12.72 10.61 8.03
N LEU A 351 13.64 11.50 8.40
CA LEU A 351 14.45 11.38 9.62
C LEU A 351 13.62 11.05 10.86
N HIS A 352 12.47 11.70 11.03
CA HIS A 352 11.59 11.51 12.18
C HIS A 352 10.90 10.12 12.24
N PHE A 353 10.95 9.35 11.16
CA PHE A 353 10.56 7.93 11.10
C PHE A 353 11.75 6.97 11.23
N ARG A 354 12.98 7.41 10.98
CA ARG A 354 14.15 6.52 10.95
C ARG A 354 14.56 6.08 12.36
N THR A 355 14.94 4.81 12.48
CA THR A 355 15.53 4.21 13.68
C THR A 355 17.01 3.90 13.46
N PRO A 356 17.83 3.76 14.51
CA PRO A 356 19.12 3.10 14.38
C PRO A 356 18.94 1.63 13.96
N VAL A 357 19.90 1.08 13.20
CA VAL A 357 19.86 -0.32 12.73
C VAL A 357 19.82 -1.32 13.89
N SER A 358 20.44 -0.98 15.03
CA SER A 358 20.40 -1.77 16.26
C SER A 358 18.97 -2.07 16.72
N LYS A 359 18.01 -1.18 16.45
CA LYS A 359 16.61 -1.40 16.82
C LYS A 359 15.96 -2.52 16.00
N GLY A 360 16.29 -2.64 14.71
CA GLY A 360 15.82 -3.76 13.89
C GLY A 360 16.42 -5.10 14.35
N LEU A 361 17.70 -5.11 14.75
CA LEU A 361 18.35 -6.29 15.32
C LEU A 361 17.72 -6.69 16.66
N GLU A 362 17.46 -5.73 17.55
CA GLU A 362 16.75 -5.93 18.81
C GLU A 362 15.37 -6.57 18.58
N ILE A 363 14.61 -6.09 17.58
CA ILE A 363 13.32 -6.68 17.21
C ILE A 363 13.47 -8.13 16.75
N ILE A 364 14.42 -8.43 15.84
CA ILE A 364 14.62 -9.82 15.40
C ILE A 364 15.05 -10.73 16.56
N GLN A 365 15.90 -10.24 17.46
CA GLN A 365 16.32 -10.99 18.65
C GLN A 365 15.15 -11.24 19.61
N GLY A 366 14.29 -10.24 19.83
CA GLY A 366 13.10 -10.36 20.67
C GLY A 366 11.95 -11.17 20.06
N LEU A 367 12.01 -11.48 18.76
CA LEU A 367 11.04 -12.35 18.08
C LEU A 367 11.55 -13.80 17.97
N ARG A 368 12.81 -14.00 17.59
CA ARG A 368 13.38 -15.34 17.34
C ARG A 368 13.43 -16.13 18.65
N GLY A 369 12.77 -17.28 18.69
CA GLY A 369 12.66 -18.13 19.88
C GLY A 369 11.50 -17.76 20.82
N TYR A 370 11.10 -16.49 20.83
CA TYR A 370 10.01 -15.98 21.69
C TYR A 370 8.61 -15.99 21.04
N THR A 371 8.53 -16.34 19.76
CA THR A 371 7.29 -16.60 19.02
C THR A 371 7.52 -17.65 17.92
N SER A 372 6.47 -18.09 17.24
CA SER A 372 6.53 -19.07 16.16
C SER A 372 7.50 -18.64 15.05
N GLY A 373 8.27 -19.57 14.48
CA GLY A 373 9.23 -19.26 13.41
C GLY A 373 8.62 -18.58 12.18
N TYR A 374 7.36 -18.89 11.85
CA TYR A 374 6.59 -18.23 10.79
C TYR A 374 6.29 -16.75 11.07
N ALA A 375 6.33 -16.33 12.34
CA ALA A 375 6.10 -14.95 12.77
C ALA A 375 7.40 -14.11 12.80
N VAL A 376 8.54 -14.67 12.39
CA VAL A 376 9.84 -13.98 12.38
C VAL A 376 10.20 -13.60 10.94
N PRO A 377 10.06 -12.31 10.55
CA PRO A 377 10.41 -11.83 9.21
C PRO A 377 11.93 -11.72 9.04
N HIS A 378 12.37 -11.41 7.81
CA HIS A 378 13.73 -10.94 7.56
C HIS A 378 13.82 -9.44 7.83
N PHE A 379 14.73 -9.00 8.69
CA PHE A 379 15.11 -7.60 8.78
C PHE A 379 16.11 -7.29 7.66
N VAL A 380 15.80 -6.29 6.83
CA VAL A 380 16.61 -5.92 5.67
C VAL A 380 16.84 -4.43 5.60
N ILE A 381 18.00 -4.06 5.06
CA ILE A 381 18.26 -2.71 4.54
C ILE A 381 18.24 -2.83 3.01
N ASP A 382 17.41 -2.04 2.34
CA ASP A 382 17.54 -1.85 0.89
C ASP A 382 18.70 -0.87 0.68
N ALA A 383 19.83 -1.39 0.22
CA ALA A 383 21.09 -0.68 0.20
C ALA A 383 21.01 0.57 -0.70
N PRO A 384 21.38 1.76 -0.19
CA PRO A 384 21.41 2.97 -1.00
C PRO A 384 22.23 2.80 -2.27
N GLY A 385 21.84 3.49 -3.34
CA GLY A 385 22.48 3.38 -4.66
C GLY A 385 22.10 2.13 -5.44
N GLY A 386 21.10 1.35 -4.98
CA GLY A 386 20.57 0.21 -5.74
C GLY A 386 21.27 -1.13 -5.45
N GLY A 387 21.99 -1.25 -4.33
CA GLY A 387 22.66 -2.51 -3.96
C GLY A 387 21.68 -3.64 -3.58
N GLY A 388 20.40 -3.32 -3.40
CA GLY A 388 19.36 -4.30 -3.11
C GLY A 388 19.22 -4.63 -1.63
N LYS A 389 18.36 -5.61 -1.32
CA LYS A 389 17.92 -5.94 0.03
C LYS A 389 18.94 -6.85 0.69
N ILE A 390 19.67 -6.33 1.66
CA ILE A 390 20.67 -7.07 2.43
C ILE A 390 20.05 -7.47 3.77
N PRO A 391 19.96 -8.77 4.10
CA PRO A 391 19.42 -9.22 5.38
C PRO A 391 20.41 -9.02 6.51
N LEU A 392 19.88 -8.68 7.69
CA LEU A 392 20.64 -8.58 8.93
C LEU A 392 20.03 -9.54 9.97
N LEU A 393 20.91 -10.21 10.70
CA LEU A 393 20.55 -11.09 11.81
C LEU A 393 21.37 -10.71 13.05
N PRO A 394 20.82 -10.91 14.26
CA PRO A 394 21.62 -10.93 15.48
C PRO A 394 22.77 -11.95 15.37
N ASN A 395 23.84 -11.72 16.13
CA ASN A 395 25.00 -12.61 16.09
C ASN A 395 24.77 -13.89 16.91
N TYR A 396 24.28 -14.94 16.24
CA TYR A 396 24.07 -16.25 16.87
C TYR A 396 25.31 -17.15 16.82
N VAL A 397 26.19 -16.98 15.83
CA VAL A 397 27.45 -17.73 15.72
C VAL A 397 28.54 -17.02 16.52
N GLN A 398 29.10 -17.70 17.51
CA GLN A 398 30.13 -17.14 18.39
C GLN A 398 31.55 -17.48 17.90
N ALA A 399 31.75 -18.68 17.36
CA ALA A 399 33.01 -19.15 16.80
C ALA A 399 32.77 -20.29 15.81
N ILE A 400 33.71 -20.47 14.86
CA ILE A 400 33.80 -21.62 13.94
C ILE A 400 35.26 -22.05 13.92
N GLU A 401 35.60 -23.08 14.69
CA GLU A 401 36.98 -23.50 14.93
C GLU A 401 37.05 -25.02 15.16
N ASN A 402 38.15 -25.67 14.77
CA ASN A 402 38.44 -27.08 15.06
C ASN A 402 37.34 -28.09 14.65
N GLY A 403 36.58 -27.81 13.59
CA GLY A 403 35.48 -28.68 13.16
C GLY A 403 34.21 -28.54 14.02
N GLU A 404 34.07 -27.43 14.74
CA GLU A 404 32.91 -27.12 15.58
C GLU A 404 32.39 -25.70 15.31
N VAL A 405 31.09 -25.52 15.48
CA VAL A 405 30.42 -24.21 15.48
C VAL A 405 29.83 -23.96 16.86
N VAL A 406 30.26 -22.87 17.50
CA VAL A 406 29.71 -22.43 18.79
C VAL A 406 28.57 -21.46 18.53
N LEU A 407 27.39 -21.79 19.05
CA LEU A 407 26.13 -21.07 18.83
C LEU A 407 25.57 -20.55 20.15
N LYS A 408 24.91 -19.39 20.11
CA LYS A 408 24.15 -18.85 21.23
C LYS A 408 22.66 -18.82 20.89
N ASN A 409 21.82 -19.42 21.71
CA ASN A 409 20.36 -19.43 21.48
C ASN A 409 19.69 -18.12 22.00
N TYR A 410 18.37 -18.05 21.88
CA TYR A 410 17.56 -16.89 22.31
C TYR A 410 17.55 -16.66 23.83
N GLU A 411 17.81 -17.69 24.64
CA GLU A 411 17.93 -17.63 26.11
C GLU A 411 19.34 -17.24 26.55
N GLY A 412 20.28 -17.15 25.61
CA GLY A 412 21.68 -16.88 25.87
C GLY A 412 22.51 -18.12 26.21
N ASN A 413 21.93 -19.32 26.13
CA ASN A 413 22.63 -20.59 26.32
C ASN A 413 23.56 -20.89 25.13
N THR A 414 24.74 -21.41 25.43
CA THR A 414 25.75 -21.79 24.43
C THR A 414 25.61 -23.26 24.06
N TYR A 415 25.68 -23.56 22.76
CA TYR A 415 25.64 -24.91 22.19
C TYR A 415 26.77 -25.09 21.19
N THR A 416 27.28 -26.31 21.08
CA THR A 416 28.28 -26.67 20.08
C THR A 416 27.66 -27.60 19.05
N TYR A 417 27.85 -27.29 17.77
CA TYR A 417 27.45 -28.14 16.65
C TYR A 417 28.71 -28.71 15.97
N PRO A 418 28.82 -30.03 15.77
CA PRO A 418 29.94 -30.62 15.06
C PRO A 418 29.84 -30.30 13.55
N ASP A 419 30.81 -29.56 13.04
CA ASP A 419 30.93 -29.14 11.64
C ASP A 419 32.15 -29.81 11.00
N ILE A 420 32.10 -31.15 10.98
CA ILE A 420 33.14 -32.00 10.39
C ILE A 420 32.82 -32.15 8.90
N VAL A 421 33.79 -31.77 8.06
CA VAL A 421 33.74 -31.98 6.59
C VAL A 421 34.26 -33.37 6.25
#